data_AF-A0A8S3K0D2-F1
#
_entry.id   AF-A0A8S3K0D2-F1
#
_cell.length_a   1.000
_cell.length_b   1.000
_cell.length_c   1.000
_cell.angle_alpha   90.00
_cell.angle_beta   90.00
_cell.angle_gamma   90.00
#
_symmetry.space_group_name_H-M   'P 1'
#
loop_
_entity.id
_entity.type
_entity.pdbx_description
1 polymer ?
#
loop_
_entity_poly.entity_id
_entity_poly.type
_entity_poly.pdbx_seq_one_letter_code
_entity_poly.pdbx_strand_id
1 'polypeptide(L)'
;MTAFPRETTTIFTLTTSIDVVTLNIYLRVPSWIVSDESWIEINDIRQHIELIPSTYVLLPISQWKTNDRIIYNMAMRLHAEPINDNPNLVSILFGPIVLGGLTAKAKSLSRDMNLIRKIYTTIQEPIQFEATALDNSTFRLLPLYEIVNQTYTVYFPVG
;
A
#
# COMPACT_ATOMS: atom_id res chain seq x y z
N MET A 1 8.79 4.75 -14.02
CA MET A 1 7.58 5.55 -13.78
C MET A 1 6.69 4.80 -12.79
N THR A 2 5.96 5.50 -11.94
CA THR A 2 4.97 4.91 -11.05
C THR A 2 3.87 5.92 -10.76
N ALA A 3 2.64 5.43 -10.56
CA ALA A 3 1.53 6.18 -10.00
C ALA A 3 1.28 5.83 -8.52
N PHE A 4 2.24 5.17 -7.86
CA PHE A 4 2.18 4.90 -6.43
C PHE A 4 1.86 6.18 -5.64
N PRO A 5 0.94 6.13 -4.66
CA PRO A 5 0.31 4.92 -4.11
C PRO A 5 -1.03 4.53 -4.76
N ARG A 6 -1.42 5.13 -5.90
CA ARG A 6 -2.64 4.76 -6.63
C ARG A 6 -2.51 3.43 -7.37
N GLU A 7 -1.29 3.05 -7.71
CA GLU A 7 -0.94 1.75 -8.26
C GLU A 7 0.07 1.02 -7.35
N THR A 8 0.05 -0.31 -7.41
CA THR A 8 0.96 -1.18 -6.65
C THR A 8 2.32 -1.36 -7.33
N THR A 9 2.42 -1.02 -8.62
CA THR A 9 3.59 -1.29 -9.46
C THR A 9 4.48 -0.06 -9.59
N THR A 10 5.78 -0.27 -9.39
CA THR A 10 6.84 0.73 -9.63
C THR A 10 7.81 0.20 -10.67
N ILE A 11 8.11 1.01 -11.69
CA ILE A 11 9.07 0.68 -12.73
C ILE A 11 10.31 1.56 -12.56
N PHE A 12 11.46 0.93 -12.36
CA PHE A 12 12.78 1.56 -12.42
C PHE A 12 13.40 1.23 -13.78
N THR A 13 13.85 2.26 -14.49
CA THR A 13 14.64 2.10 -15.73
C THR A 13 16.01 2.67 -15.48
N LEU A 14 17.05 1.88 -15.70
CA LEU A 14 18.42 2.29 -15.41
C LEU A 14 19.01 3.11 -16.56
N THR A 15 19.82 4.09 -16.21
CA THR A 15 20.65 4.85 -17.14
C THR A 15 22.07 4.88 -16.59
N THR A 16 23.04 4.52 -17.43
CA THR A 16 24.43 4.31 -17.04
C THR A 16 25.36 5.20 -17.87
N SER A 17 26.48 5.64 -17.30
CA SER A 17 27.48 6.44 -18.01
C SER A 17 28.49 5.60 -18.81
N ILE A 18 28.47 4.28 -18.62
CA ILE A 18 29.31 3.29 -19.30
C ILE A 18 28.43 2.10 -19.73
N ASP A 19 28.93 1.26 -20.63
CA ASP A 19 28.16 0.15 -21.22
C ASP A 19 27.60 -0.84 -20.20
N VAL A 20 28.40 -1.23 -19.20
CA VAL A 20 28.01 -2.12 -18.10
C VAL A 20 28.53 -1.57 -16.79
N VAL A 21 27.65 -1.39 -15.80
CA VAL A 21 28.03 -1.01 -14.43
C VAL A 21 27.80 -2.18 -13.48
N THR A 22 28.74 -2.41 -12.56
CA THR A 22 28.55 -3.34 -11.45
C THR A 22 28.00 -2.57 -10.25
N LEU A 23 26.76 -2.88 -9.85
CA LEU A 23 26.04 -2.23 -8.77
C LEU A 23 25.10 -3.22 -8.07
N ASN A 24 25.22 -3.32 -6.74
CA ASN A 24 24.24 -4.03 -5.93
C ASN A 24 23.06 -3.11 -5.65
N ILE A 25 21.85 -3.54 -6.04
CA ILE A 25 20.61 -2.81 -5.82
C ILE A 25 19.81 -3.50 -4.73
N TYR A 26 19.48 -2.75 -3.69
CA TYR A 26 18.59 -3.18 -2.60
C TYR A 26 17.26 -2.46 -2.72
N LEU A 27 16.17 -3.20 -2.75
CA LEU A 27 14.81 -2.63 -2.72
C LEU A 27 14.22 -2.76 -1.31
N ARG A 28 13.64 -1.67 -0.79
CA ARG A 28 12.88 -1.72 0.46
C ARG A 28 11.71 -2.68 0.30
N VAL A 29 11.50 -3.56 1.27
CA VAL A 29 10.29 -4.38 1.40
C VAL A 29 9.42 -3.75 2.50
N PRO A 30 8.36 -2.99 2.16
CA PRO A 30 7.52 -2.35 3.16
C PRO A 30 6.83 -3.34 4.10
N SER A 31 6.51 -2.91 5.32
CA SER A 31 5.83 -3.76 6.31
C SER A 31 4.42 -4.19 5.88
N TRP A 32 3.75 -3.38 5.06
CA TRP A 32 2.35 -3.53 4.69
C TRP A 32 2.11 -4.45 3.49
N ILE A 33 3.17 -4.93 2.82
CA ILE A 33 2.99 -5.72 1.61
C ILE A 33 2.30 -7.06 1.90
N VAL A 34 1.58 -7.56 0.92
CA VAL A 34 1.13 -8.96 0.88
C VAL A 34 2.19 -9.77 0.16
N SER A 35 3.05 -10.48 0.89
CA SER A 35 4.28 -11.08 0.36
C SER A 35 4.05 -12.08 -0.78
N ASP A 36 3.00 -12.88 -0.70
CA ASP A 36 2.60 -13.89 -1.70
C ASP A 36 1.95 -13.30 -2.96
N GLU A 37 1.49 -12.05 -2.89
CA GLU A 37 0.96 -11.29 -4.04
C GLU A 37 1.97 -10.27 -4.58
N SER A 38 3.07 -10.04 -3.87
CA SER A 38 4.13 -9.09 -4.23
C SER A 38 5.25 -9.77 -5.00
N TRP A 39 5.93 -9.02 -5.86
CA TRP A 39 6.92 -9.61 -6.75
C TRP A 39 7.84 -8.62 -7.45
N ILE A 40 8.97 -9.13 -7.96
CA ILE A 40 9.93 -8.37 -8.76
C ILE A 40 10.14 -9.06 -10.11
N GLU A 41 10.16 -8.26 -11.17
CA GLU A 41 10.62 -8.65 -12.50
C GLU A 41 11.83 -7.81 -12.90
N ILE A 42 12.78 -8.44 -13.59
CA ILE A 42 13.96 -7.79 -14.14
C ILE A 42 14.01 -8.15 -15.62
N ASN A 43 14.00 -7.14 -16.49
CA ASN A 43 13.95 -7.31 -17.94
C ASN A 43 12.87 -8.32 -18.38
N ASP A 44 11.66 -8.13 -17.84
CA ASP A 44 10.47 -8.94 -18.09
C ASP A 44 10.59 -10.42 -17.64
N ILE A 45 11.60 -10.75 -16.83
CA ILE A 45 11.78 -12.07 -16.20
C ILE A 45 11.39 -12.00 -14.73
N ARG A 46 10.45 -12.86 -14.33
CA ARG A 46 10.01 -13.02 -12.93
C ARG A 46 11.13 -13.56 -12.06
N GLN A 47 11.43 -12.86 -10.97
CA GLN A 47 12.44 -13.29 -10.02
C GLN A 47 11.82 -14.15 -8.92
N HIS A 48 12.46 -15.28 -8.60
CA HIS A 48 12.10 -16.14 -7.48
C HIS A 48 12.85 -15.70 -6.22
N ILE A 49 12.38 -14.62 -5.59
CA ILE A 49 13.01 -14.05 -4.40
C ILE A 49 11.94 -13.91 -3.32
N GLU A 50 12.30 -14.22 -2.08
CA GLU A 50 11.45 -14.01 -0.92
C GLU A 50 11.40 -12.51 -0.55
N LEU A 51 10.19 -11.98 -0.38
CA LEU A 51 9.96 -10.60 0.05
C LEU A 51 9.53 -10.58 1.52
N ILE A 52 10.51 -10.42 2.40
CA ILE A 52 10.30 -10.39 3.85
C ILE A 52 9.89 -8.97 4.28
N PRO A 53 8.69 -8.74 4.84
CA PRO A 53 8.24 -7.42 5.26
C PRO A 53 9.22 -6.75 6.24
N SER A 54 9.30 -5.42 6.17
CA SER A 54 10.20 -4.62 7.00
C SER A 54 11.70 -4.84 6.76
N THR A 55 12.11 -5.39 5.62
CA THR A 55 13.53 -5.60 5.27
C THR A 55 13.96 -4.86 4.00
N TYR A 56 15.13 -5.21 3.46
CA TYR A 56 15.56 -4.88 2.11
C TYR A 56 15.92 -6.18 1.38
N VAL A 57 15.54 -6.28 0.11
CA VAL A 57 15.88 -7.41 -0.75
C VAL A 57 16.98 -7.01 -1.72
N LEU A 58 18.05 -7.79 -1.79
CA LEU A 58 19.11 -7.64 -2.79
C LEU A 58 18.64 -8.27 -4.11
N LEU A 59 18.77 -7.55 -5.21
CA LEU A 59 18.50 -8.11 -6.54
C LEU A 59 19.55 -9.16 -6.92
N PRO A 60 19.16 -10.25 -7.62
CA PRO A 60 20.03 -11.38 -7.89
C PRO A 60 21.02 -11.12 -9.05
N ILE A 61 20.97 -9.92 -9.63
CA ILE A 61 21.93 -9.45 -10.63
C ILE A 61 22.64 -8.20 -10.15
N SER A 62 23.89 -8.05 -10.56
CA SER A 62 24.74 -6.92 -10.20
C SER A 62 25.32 -6.19 -11.40
N GLN A 63 25.18 -6.74 -12.62
CA GLN A 63 25.60 -6.08 -13.85
C GLN A 63 24.40 -5.45 -14.53
N TRP A 64 24.51 -4.16 -14.80
CA TRP A 64 23.41 -3.37 -15.32
C TRP A 64 23.84 -2.55 -16.53
N LYS A 65 22.92 -2.38 -17.47
CA LYS A 65 23.08 -1.56 -18.68
C LYS A 65 22.01 -0.48 -18.71
N THR A 66 22.24 0.55 -19.52
CA THR A 66 21.19 1.51 -19.85
C THR A 66 19.98 0.78 -20.46
N ASN A 67 18.79 1.17 -20.02
CA ASN A 67 17.48 0.59 -20.35
C ASN A 67 17.14 -0.75 -19.68
N ASP A 68 17.99 -1.31 -18.81
CA ASP A 68 17.52 -2.39 -17.94
C ASP A 68 16.35 -1.91 -17.08
N ARG A 69 15.36 -2.79 -16.91
CA ARG A 69 14.11 -2.48 -16.22
C ARG A 69 13.92 -3.38 -15.01
N ILE A 70 13.57 -2.78 -13.89
CA ILE A 70 13.11 -3.46 -12.69
C ILE A 70 11.64 -3.07 -12.49
N ILE A 71 10.75 -4.05 -12.45
CA ILE A 71 9.34 -3.86 -12.13
C ILE A 71 9.12 -4.44 -10.74
N TYR A 72 8.65 -3.64 -9.81
CA TYR A 72 8.34 -4.05 -8.45
C TYR A 72 6.86 -3.85 -8.17
N ASN A 73 6.12 -4.95 -7.99
CA ASN A 73 4.74 -4.93 -7.50
C ASN A 73 4.73 -5.12 -5.99
N MET A 74 4.24 -4.09 -5.29
CA MET A 74 4.01 -4.10 -3.85
C MET A 74 2.50 -4.22 -3.61
N ALA A 75 2.01 -5.45 -3.44
CA ALA A 75 0.59 -5.69 -3.25
C ALA A 75 0.09 -5.02 -1.95
N MET A 76 -1.00 -4.27 -2.08
CA MET A 76 -1.61 -3.50 -0.99
C MET A 76 -2.91 -4.16 -0.52
N ARG A 77 -3.15 -4.15 0.79
CA ARG A 77 -4.41 -4.57 1.39
C ARG A 77 -4.87 -3.61 2.48
N LEU A 78 -6.16 -3.72 2.82
CA LEU A 78 -6.68 -3.10 4.04
C LEU A 78 -6.06 -3.75 5.27
N HIS A 79 -5.67 -2.93 6.24
CA HIS A 79 -5.27 -3.36 7.57
C HIS A 79 -5.59 -2.27 8.59
N ALA A 80 -5.61 -2.67 9.86
CA ALA A 80 -5.78 -1.77 10.98
C ALA A 80 -4.47 -1.63 11.74
N GLU A 81 -4.09 -0.40 12.07
CA GLU A 81 -2.94 -0.10 12.91
C GLU A 81 -3.43 0.51 14.23
N PRO A 82 -3.18 -0.16 15.38
CA PRO A 82 -3.58 0.37 16.68
C PRO A 82 -2.74 1.59 17.06
N ILE A 83 -3.33 2.52 17.80
CA ILE A 83 -2.54 3.56 18.46
C ILE A 83 -1.75 2.96 19.64
N ASN A 84 -0.59 3.56 19.93
CA ASN A 84 0.40 3.01 20.86
C ASN A 84 -0.15 2.73 22.27
N ASP A 85 -1.11 3.53 22.75
CA ASP A 85 -1.68 3.49 24.09
C ASP A 85 -3.00 2.72 24.19
N ASN A 86 -3.69 2.46 23.07
CA ASN A 86 -4.98 1.79 23.07
C ASN A 86 -5.14 0.83 21.87
N PRO A 87 -5.00 -0.50 22.08
CA PRO A 87 -5.14 -1.48 21.00
C PRO A 87 -6.56 -1.66 20.48
N ASN A 88 -7.55 -1.04 21.14
CA ASN A 88 -8.95 -1.02 20.71
C ASN A 88 -9.30 0.25 19.93
N LEU A 89 -8.33 1.15 19.68
CA LEU A 89 -8.52 2.35 18.87
C LEU A 89 -7.52 2.29 17.71
N VAL A 90 -8.02 2.18 16.48
CA VAL A 90 -7.19 1.89 15.30
C VAL A 90 -7.35 2.94 14.22
N SER A 91 -6.29 3.13 13.43
CA SER A 91 -6.37 3.72 12.09
C SER A 91 -6.58 2.62 11.06
N ILE A 92 -7.35 2.90 10.01
CA ILE A 92 -7.52 1.99 8.87
C ILE A 92 -6.59 2.45 7.76
N LEU A 93 -5.84 1.53 7.17
CA LEU A 93 -4.88 1.81 6.10
C LEU A 93 -5.10 0.88 4.90
N PHE A 94 -4.79 1.37 3.70
CA PHE A 94 -4.62 0.56 2.49
C PHE A 94 -3.19 0.68 1.98
N GLY A 95 -2.39 -0.39 2.15
CA GLY A 95 -0.94 -0.27 1.99
C GLY A 95 -0.40 0.86 2.90
N PRO A 96 0.41 1.81 2.42
CA PRO A 96 0.91 2.90 3.26
C PRO A 96 -0.12 4.01 3.51
N ILE A 97 -1.31 3.96 2.91
CA ILE A 97 -2.25 5.08 2.88
C ILE A 97 -3.16 5.03 4.08
N VAL A 98 -3.09 6.05 4.95
CA VAL A 98 -4.08 6.27 6.01
C VAL A 98 -5.42 6.70 5.41
N LEU A 99 -6.50 6.06 5.85
CA LEU A 99 -7.85 6.37 5.44
C LEU A 99 -8.60 7.16 6.52
N GLY A 100 -9.21 8.28 6.13
CA GLY A 100 -10.14 9.04 6.97
C GLY A 100 -11.58 8.65 6.67
N GLY A 101 -12.39 8.49 7.72
CA GLY A 101 -13.82 8.22 7.60
C GLY A 101 -14.63 9.51 7.58
N LEU A 102 -15.47 9.66 6.57
CA LEU A 102 -16.40 10.79 6.43
C LEU A 102 -17.59 10.62 7.36
N THR A 103 -17.35 10.87 8.65
CA THR A 103 -18.35 10.82 9.73
C THR A 103 -18.00 11.88 10.77
N ALA A 104 -19.03 12.49 11.37
CA ALA A 104 -18.84 13.50 12.41
C ALA A 104 -18.32 12.92 13.74
N LYS A 105 -18.53 11.63 13.97
CA LYS A 105 -18.08 10.90 15.17
C LYS A 105 -17.54 9.53 14.78
N ALA A 106 -16.51 9.09 15.49
CA ALA A 106 -15.96 7.75 15.36
C ALA A 106 -17.03 6.70 15.64
N LYS A 107 -17.10 5.70 14.75
CA LYS A 107 -18.01 4.56 14.87
C LYS A 107 -17.21 3.30 15.14
N SER A 108 -17.75 2.40 15.96
CA SER A 108 -17.09 1.13 16.25
C SER A 108 -17.10 0.22 15.02
N LEU A 109 -15.94 -0.31 14.66
CA LEU A 109 -15.75 -1.23 13.55
C LEU A 109 -15.50 -2.65 14.06
N SER A 110 -15.85 -3.64 13.22
CA SER A 110 -15.38 -5.01 13.43
C SER A 110 -13.86 -5.08 13.25
N ARG A 111 -13.22 -6.00 13.94
CA ARG A 111 -11.81 -6.35 13.69
C ARG A 111 -11.58 -7.05 12.36
N ASP A 112 -12.63 -7.60 11.75
CA ASP A 112 -12.55 -8.21 10.42
C ASP A 112 -12.57 -7.13 9.31
N MET A 113 -11.39 -6.82 8.77
CA MET A 113 -11.21 -5.83 7.71
C MET A 113 -11.87 -6.24 6.38
N ASN A 114 -12.23 -7.50 6.18
CA ASN A 114 -12.93 -7.95 4.97
C ASN A 114 -14.36 -7.39 4.88
N LEU A 115 -14.91 -6.90 6.00
CA LEU A 115 -16.21 -6.22 6.02
C LEU A 115 -16.16 -4.78 5.49
N ILE A 116 -14.96 -4.23 5.31
CA ILE A 116 -14.76 -2.95 4.65
C ILE A 116 -14.58 -3.23 3.16
N ARG A 117 -15.57 -2.82 2.37
CA ARG A 117 -15.57 -3.07 0.92
C ARG A 117 -14.88 -1.97 0.16
N LYS A 118 -13.99 -2.34 -0.76
CA LYS A 118 -13.49 -1.40 -1.77
C LYS A 118 -14.65 -1.01 -2.68
N ILE A 119 -14.87 0.28 -2.85
CA ILE A 119 -15.81 0.81 -3.83
C ILE A 119 -15.04 0.91 -5.15
N TYR A 120 -15.59 0.39 -6.25
CA TYR A 120 -14.89 0.42 -7.54
C TYR A 120 -14.63 1.86 -7.97
N THR A 121 -13.36 2.19 -8.13
CA THR A 121 -12.88 3.47 -8.64
C THR A 121 -12.18 3.19 -9.98
N THR A 122 -12.22 4.15 -10.91
CA THR A 122 -11.33 4.10 -12.08
C THR A 122 -9.92 4.45 -11.63
N ILE A 123 -8.91 4.23 -12.48
CA ILE A 123 -7.51 4.63 -12.20
C ILE A 123 -7.38 6.14 -11.94
N GLN A 124 -8.30 6.96 -12.48
CA GLN A 124 -8.30 8.41 -12.32
C GLN A 124 -8.84 8.87 -10.97
N GLU A 125 -9.72 8.08 -10.36
CA GLU A 125 -10.36 8.38 -9.09
C GLU A 125 -9.52 7.86 -7.92
N PRO A 126 -9.41 8.62 -6.81
CA PRO A 126 -8.73 8.14 -5.62
C PRO A 126 -9.42 6.87 -5.12
N ILE A 127 -8.65 5.95 -4.54
CA ILE A 127 -9.21 4.73 -3.96
C ILE A 127 -10.23 5.08 -2.87
N GLN A 128 -11.32 4.33 -2.78
CA GLN A 128 -12.36 4.57 -1.78
C GLN A 128 -12.87 3.25 -1.23
N PHE A 129 -13.32 3.29 0.01
CA PHE A 129 -13.92 2.14 0.67
C PHE A 129 -15.21 2.54 1.35
N GLU A 130 -16.09 1.57 1.55
CA GLU A 130 -17.24 1.70 2.42
C GLU A 130 -17.07 0.76 3.60
N ALA A 131 -17.19 1.31 4.79
CA ALA A 131 -17.19 0.55 6.03
C ALA A 131 -18.61 0.44 6.58
N THR A 132 -18.93 -0.72 7.14
CA THR A 132 -20.12 -0.95 7.94
C THR A 132 -19.72 -1.01 9.41
N ALA A 133 -20.24 -0.09 10.21
CA ALA A 133 -20.03 -0.07 11.65
C ALA A 133 -20.87 -1.16 12.36
N LEU A 134 -20.52 -1.44 13.61
CA LEU A 134 -21.24 -2.43 14.44
C LEU A 134 -22.70 -2.05 14.71
N ASP A 135 -23.05 -0.77 14.60
CA ASP A 135 -24.45 -0.28 14.66
C ASP A 135 -25.19 -0.41 13.32
N ASN A 136 -24.60 -1.10 12.34
CA ASN A 136 -25.07 -1.29 10.96
C ASN A 136 -25.12 -0.03 10.10
N SER A 137 -24.63 1.12 10.59
CA SER A 137 -24.52 2.31 9.76
C SER A 137 -23.31 2.23 8.84
N THR A 138 -23.42 2.79 7.63
CA THR A 138 -22.31 2.84 6.67
C THR A 138 -21.68 4.23 6.59
N PHE A 139 -20.41 4.27 6.22
CA PHE A 139 -19.70 5.52 5.91
C PHE A 139 -18.54 5.26 4.95
N ARG A 140 -18.10 6.31 4.25
CA ARG A 140 -17.00 6.25 3.30
C ARG A 140 -15.67 6.47 3.99
N LEU A 141 -14.68 5.69 3.58
CA LEU A 141 -13.27 5.86 3.90
C LEU A 141 -12.55 6.35 2.63
N LEU A 142 -11.80 7.44 2.76
CA LEU A 142 -11.00 8.03 1.69
C LEU A 142 -9.55 8.17 2.14
N PRO A 143 -8.56 8.16 1.23
CA PRO A 143 -7.21 8.60 1.53
C PRO A 143 -7.25 9.94 2.25
N LEU A 144 -6.60 10.03 3.41
CA LEU A 144 -6.68 11.21 4.27
C LEU A 144 -6.30 12.49 3.51
N TYR A 145 -5.34 12.39 2.58
CA TYR A 145 -4.88 13.52 1.76
C TYR A 145 -5.87 13.99 0.70
N GLU A 146 -6.95 13.24 0.42
CA GLU A 146 -8.03 13.63 -0.49
C GLU A 146 -9.20 14.33 0.25
N ILE A 147 -9.20 14.32 1.59
CA ILE A 147 -10.28 14.92 2.38
C ILE A 147 -10.03 16.41 2.56
N VAL A 148 -10.83 17.23 1.87
CA VAL A 148 -10.76 18.70 1.93
C VAL A 148 -12.14 19.27 2.32
N ASN A 149 -12.15 20.20 3.28
CA ASN A 149 -13.36 20.91 3.74
C ASN A 149 -14.53 20.01 4.17
N GLN A 150 -14.23 18.83 4.72
CA GLN A 150 -15.22 17.87 5.22
C GLN A 150 -14.86 17.45 6.65
N THR A 151 -15.88 17.14 7.45
CA THR A 151 -15.66 16.54 8.77
C THR A 151 -15.26 15.07 8.61
N TYR A 152 -14.19 14.67 9.29
CA TYR A 152 -13.70 13.30 9.26
C TYR A 152 -13.17 12.85 10.61
N THR A 153 -12.99 11.53 10.76
CA THR A 153 -12.23 10.91 11.84
C THR A 153 -11.19 9.96 11.26
N VAL A 154 -10.05 9.80 11.94
CA VAL A 154 -8.96 8.88 11.54
C VAL A 154 -8.93 7.65 12.42
N TYR A 155 -9.36 7.79 13.67
CA TYR A 155 -9.32 6.72 14.66
C TYR A 155 -10.71 6.16 14.90
N PHE A 156 -10.80 4.84 14.94
CA PHE A 156 -12.04 4.09 15.11
C PHE A 156 -11.90 3.10 16.25
N PRO A 157 -12.84 3.06 17.20
CA PRO A 157 -12.90 1.97 18.15
C PRO A 157 -13.16 0.65 17.41
N VAL A 158 -12.59 -0.46 17.90
CA VAL A 158 -12.85 -1.81 17.38
C VAL A 158 -13.37 -2.74 18.46
N GLY A 159 -14.32 -3.60 18.09
CA GLY A 159 -15.01 -4.55 18.96
C GLY A 159 -15.40 -5.83 18.26
#